data_AF-A0A957PHL8-F1
#
_entry.id   AF-A0A957PHL8-F1
#
_cell.length_a   1.000
_cell.length_b   1.000
_cell.length_c   1.000
_cell.angle_alpha   90.00
_cell.angle_beta   90.00
_cell.angle_gamma   90.00
#
_symmetry.space_group_name_H-M   'P 1'
#
loop_
_entity.id
_entity.type
_entity.pdbx_description
1 polymer ?
#
loop_
_entity_poly.entity_id
_entity_poly.type
_entity_poly.pdbx_seq_one_letter_code
_entity_poly.pdbx_strand_id
1 'polypeptide(L)' 'HWNGDLLDSLDTVLRFAQSMTWHQQHPVVTMVHKLYHKGVKLSQKAMALLEHRFERLPNLEKYFVLIRPLTPD' A
#
# COMPACT_ATOMS: atom_id res chain seq x y z
N HIS A 1 -11.65 -6.74 -12.55
CA HIS A 1 -12.97 -6.31 -12.05
C HIS A 1 -13.43 -5.01 -12.71
N TRP A 2 -12.54 -4.03 -12.91
CA TRP A 2 -12.86 -2.76 -13.59
C TRP A 2 -13.11 -2.87 -15.11
N ASN A 3 -12.36 -3.71 -15.84
CA ASN A 3 -12.57 -4.05 -17.26
C ASN A 3 -12.90 -2.90 -18.26
N GLY A 4 -12.44 -1.67 -17.99
CA GLY A 4 -12.70 -0.52 -18.87
C GLY A 4 -14.01 0.21 -18.57
N ASP A 5 -14.71 -0.17 -17.50
CA ASP A 5 -15.78 0.64 -16.91
C ASP A 5 -15.24 2.02 -16.50
N LEU A 6 -16.10 3.01 -16.29
CA LEU A 6 -15.68 4.38 -15.98
C LEU A 6 -15.64 4.64 -14.46
N LEU A 7 -14.58 5.31 -13.97
CA LEU A 7 -14.32 5.67 -12.56
C LEU A 7 -14.52 7.18 -12.48
N ASP A 8 -15.72 7.63 -12.82
CA ASP A 8 -16.08 9.04 -12.92
C ASP A 8 -16.42 9.67 -11.58
N SER A 9 -16.71 8.86 -10.57
CA SER A 9 -17.08 9.33 -9.24
C SER A 9 -16.37 8.55 -8.14
N LEU A 10 -16.22 9.21 -7.00
CA LEU A 10 -15.68 8.62 -5.79
C LEU A 10 -16.51 7.43 -5.31
N ASP A 11 -17.84 7.53 -5.38
CA ASP A 11 -18.75 6.42 -5.03
C ASP A 11 -18.53 5.22 -5.95
N THR A 12 -18.41 5.45 -7.26
CA THR A 12 -18.09 4.42 -8.26
C THR A 12 -16.77 3.72 -7.89
N VAL A 13 -15.71 4.50 -7.61
CA VAL A 13 -14.39 3.96 -7.24
C VAL A 13 -14.47 3.09 -5.99
N LEU A 14 -15.15 3.57 -4.94
CA LEU A 14 -15.27 2.86 -3.67
C LEU A 14 -16.04 1.55 -3.83
N ARG A 15 -17.13 1.54 -4.59
CA ARG A 15 -17.90 0.32 -4.88
C ARG A 15 -17.05 -0.72 -5.59
N PHE A 16 -16.29 -0.32 -6.62
CA PHE A 16 -15.38 -1.23 -7.32
C PHE A 16 -14.29 -1.78 -6.42
N ALA A 17 -13.70 -0.94 -5.56
CA ALA A 17 -12.69 -1.38 -4.61
C ALA A 17 -13.27 -2.41 -3.63
N GLN A 18 -14.48 -2.18 -3.10
CA GLN A 18 -15.15 -3.07 -2.15
C GLN A 18 -15.61 -4.39 -2.79
N SER A 19 -16.05 -4.35 -4.05
CA SER A 19 -16.55 -5.54 -4.77
C SER A 19 -15.43 -6.43 -5.30
N MET A 20 -14.19 -5.98 -5.28
CA MET A 20 -13.04 -6.81 -5.67
C MET A 20 -12.92 -8.02 -4.73
N THR A 21 -12.37 -9.11 -5.26
CA THR A 21 -12.07 -10.30 -4.48
C THR A 21 -10.63 -10.73 -4.76
N TRP A 22 -9.86 -10.98 -3.71
CA TRP A 22 -8.52 -11.53 -3.76
C TRP A 22 -8.47 -12.79 -2.91
N HIS A 23 -8.07 -13.93 -3.48
CA HIS A 23 -8.16 -15.25 -2.80
C HIS A 23 -9.50 -15.49 -2.10
N GLN A 24 -10.61 -15.23 -2.79
CA GLN A 24 -11.98 -15.37 -2.25
C GLN A 24 -12.32 -14.43 -1.07
N GLN A 25 -11.45 -13.49 -0.73
CA GLN A 25 -11.68 -12.50 0.33
C GLN A 25 -11.95 -11.12 -0.26
N HIS A 26 -12.89 -10.41 0.34
CA HIS A 26 -13.13 -8.99 0.05
C HIS A 26 -12.12 -8.11 0.77
N PRO A 27 -11.67 -7.00 0.16
CA PRO A 27 -10.78 -6.07 0.82
C PRO A 27 -11.53 -5.22 1.86
N VAL A 28 -10.79 -4.76 2.87
CA VAL A 28 -11.24 -3.69 3.76
C VAL A 28 -10.91 -2.36 3.10
N VAL A 29 -11.94 -1.55 2.81
CA VAL A 29 -11.78 -0.27 2.10
C VAL A 29 -12.10 0.88 3.06
N THR A 30 -11.15 1.81 3.21
CA THR A 30 -11.33 3.03 4.00
C THR A 30 -10.97 4.24 3.14
N MET A 31 -11.87 5.23 3.12
CA MET A 31 -11.62 6.50 2.44
C MET A 31 -10.89 7.47 3.37
N VAL A 32 -9.75 7.99 2.92
CA VAL A 32 -8.96 8.97 3.67
C VAL A 32 -9.30 10.38 3.18
N HIS A 33 -10.04 11.15 3.99
CA HIS A 33 -10.40 12.54 3.68
C HIS A 33 -9.26 13.55 3.87
N LYS A 34 -8.09 13.10 4.34
CA LYS A 34 -6.96 13.98 4.65
C LYS A 34 -6.27 14.44 3.37
N LEU A 35 -5.83 15.69 3.36
CA LEU A 35 -4.99 16.20 2.27
C LEU A 35 -3.68 15.40 2.21
N TYR A 36 -3.40 14.82 1.05
CA TYR A 36 -2.13 14.18 0.80
C TYR A 36 -1.09 15.22 0.42
N HIS A 37 -0.26 15.62 1.37
CA HIS A 37 0.81 16.58 1.13
C HIS A 37 1.86 15.98 0.18
N LYS A 38 2.10 16.68 -0.94
CA LYS A 38 3.15 16.32 -1.90
C LYS A 38 4.50 16.85 -1.43
N GLY A 39 5.58 16.18 -1.82
CA GLY A 39 6.95 16.60 -1.50
C GLY A 39 7.42 16.25 -0.08
N VAL A 40 6.59 15.56 0.71
CA VAL A 40 6.99 15.03 2.02
C VAL A 40 8.04 13.94 1.82
N LYS A 41 9.19 14.08 2.48
CA LYS A 41 10.27 13.10 2.49
C LYS A 41 10.41 12.47 3.86
N LEU A 42 10.66 11.17 3.91
CA LEU A 42 10.98 10.48 5.15
C LEU A 42 12.34 10.99 5.67
N SER A 43 12.44 11.26 6.97
CA SER A 43 13.71 11.64 7.58
C SER A 43 14.67 10.44 7.61
N GLN A 44 15.98 10.69 7.59
CA GLN A 44 16.98 9.62 7.70
C GLN A 44 16.82 8.81 8.99
N LYS A 45 16.48 9.47 10.10
CA LYS A 45 16.20 8.83 11.39
C LYS A 45 15.03 7.85 11.29
N ALA A 46 13.93 8.26 10.65
CA ALA A 46 12.77 7.39 10.47
C ALA A 46 13.06 6.25 9.48
N MET A 47 13.84 6.50 8.43
CA MET A 47 14.29 5.45 7.51
C MET A 47 15.16 4.41 8.21
N ALA A 48 16.09 4.83 9.08
CA ALA A 48 16.95 3.90 9.83
C ALA A 48 16.13 2.92 10.69
N LEU A 49 15.01 3.36 11.26
CA LEU A 49 14.09 2.46 11.99
C LEU A 49 13.46 1.41 11.07
N LEU A 50 13.12 1.78 9.83
CA LEU A 50 12.56 0.85 8.84
C LEU A 50 13.61 -0.13 8.32
N GLU A 51 14.88 0.28 8.19
CA GLU A 51 15.97 -0.61 7.76
C GLU A 51 16.13 -1.83 8.67
N HIS A 52 15.79 -1.73 9.96
CA HIS A 52 15.77 -2.91 10.86
C HIS A 52 14.75 -3.99 10.45
N ARG A 53 13.73 -3.62 9.66
CA ARG A 53 12.68 -4.53 9.16
C ARG A 53 12.93 -4.99 7.72
N PHE A 54 13.84 -4.34 7.00
CA PHE A 54 14.08 -4.61 5.58
C PHE A 54 15.19 -5.64 5.42
N GLU A 55 14.86 -6.76 4.80
CA GLU A 55 15.86 -7.71 4.31
C GLU A 55 16.28 -7.27 2.90
N ARG A 56 17.49 -6.71 2.78
CA ARG A 56 18.07 -6.28 1.51
C ARG A 56 18.78 -7.45 0.84
N LEU A 57 18.48 -7.67 -0.43
CA LEU A 57 19.18 -8.68 -1.22
C LEU A 57 20.49 -8.11 -1.77
N PRO A 58 21.64 -8.77 -1.54
CA PRO A 58 22.91 -8.35 -2.12
C PRO A 58 22.80 -8.24 -3.64
N ASN A 59 23.47 -7.23 -4.21
CA ASN A 59 23.55 -6.97 -5.66
C ASN A 59 22.25 -6.46 -6.33
N LEU A 60 21.18 -6.18 -5.57
CA LEU A 60 19.98 -5.53 -6.10
C LEU A 60 19.90 -4.04 -5.71
N GLU A 61 19.13 -3.29 -6.49
CA GLU A 61 18.92 -1.88 -6.22
C GLU A 61 18.13 -1.62 -4.93
N LYS A 62 18.20 -0.38 -4.45
CA LYS A 62 17.69 0.02 -3.13
C LYS A 62 16.21 -0.26 -2.84
N TYR A 63 15.37 -0.49 -3.85
CA TYR A 63 13.93 -0.73 -3.68
C TYR A 63 13.57 -2.22 -3.60
N PHE A 64 14.53 -3.12 -3.84
CA PHE A 64 14.33 -4.56 -3.68
C PHE A 64 14.55 -4.95 -2.22
N VAL A 65 13.45 -5.02 -1.47
CA VAL A 65 13.43 -5.37 -0.05
C VAL A 65 12.40 -6.46 0.21
N LEU A 66 12.74 -7.41 1.08
CA LEU A 66 11.79 -8.36 1.66
C LEU A 66 11.37 -7.87 3.05
N ILE A 67 10.07 -7.87 3.33
CA ILE A 67 9.50 -7.52 4.63
C ILE A 67 8.70 -8.72 5.13
N ARG A 68 9.19 -9.41 6.15
CA ARG A 68 8.45 -10.53 6.75
C ARG A 68 7.28 -10.01 7.59
N PRO A 69 6.11 -10.68 7.55
CA PRO A 69 5.02 -10.42 8.48
C PRO A 69 5.50 -10.55 9.92
N LEU A 70 4.94 -9.75 10.81
CA LEU A 70 5.10 -10.00 12.24
C LEU A 70 4.19 -11.17 12.59
N THR A 71 4.72 -12.14 13.33
CA THR A 71 3.87 -13.17 13.95
C THR A 71 2.95 -12.47 14.95
N PRO A 72 1.63 -12.71 14.91
CA PRO A 72 0.75 -12.26 15.99
C PRO A 72 1.18 -12.91 17.31
N ASP A 73 1.08 -12.17 18.41
CA ASP A 73 1.16 -12.73 19.77
C ASP A 73 -0.03 -13.66 20.05
#